data_AF-A0A7K4F4K9-F1
#
_entry.id   AF-A0A7K4F4K9-F1
#
_cell.length_a   1.000
_cell.length_b   1.000
_cell.length_c   1.000
_cell.angle_alpha   90.00
_cell.angle_beta   90.00
_cell.angle_gamma   90.00
#
_symmetry.space_group_name_H-M   'P 1'
#
loop_
_entity.id
_entity.type
_entity.pdbx_description
1 polymer ?
#
loop_
_entity_poly.entity_id
_entity_poly.type
_entity_poly.pdbx_seq_one_letter_code
_entity_poly.pdbx_strand_id
1 'polypeptide(L)'
;MSDSLNESFPFVHYITLGGITFDETLIDQLLSDFTNITSQFEIEVSFAELLAYSIGMVIYGFFIWHFYRFLARREMIPLSLNKFQTNGRKAISVVGYIFKYVIVFPLVILVWFIVYSTFLFFMAPELSKEHVFLIVISLVVTVRISAYYREDLAKDFAKLIPFALLGIFLTSNIFFTSEDLVSKVYDFVPFLSQIIGFVVYAVIVETILRVLFLIKRKIRPAAEQKLEDSLEKQIDEKIKIHVEKIEDKTEDLEKKIENETNDIEKKIENNNKSLEKEKNEE
;
A
#
# COMPACT_ATOMS: atom_id res chain seq x y z
N MET A 1 -61.54 29.54 5.66
CA MET A 1 -60.42 30.33 5.10
C MET A 1 -59.40 30.47 6.22
N SER A 2 -58.36 29.66 6.34
CA SER A 2 -57.67 28.79 5.39
C SER A 2 -57.13 27.54 6.09
N ASP A 3 -57.35 26.38 5.48
CA ASP A 3 -56.58 25.16 5.71
C ASP A 3 -55.14 25.32 5.19
N SER A 4 -54.16 24.74 5.89
CA SER A 4 -52.95 24.18 5.27
C SER A 4 -52.21 23.23 6.21
N LEU A 5 -52.51 21.95 6.06
CA LEU A 5 -51.60 20.79 5.96
C LEU A 5 -50.22 20.90 6.65
N ASN A 6 -50.05 20.16 7.74
CA ASN A 6 -48.75 19.74 8.24
C ASN A 6 -48.68 18.21 8.18
N GLU A 7 -48.42 17.66 6.99
CA GLU A 7 -48.09 16.24 6.82
C GLU A 7 -46.61 16.04 7.20
N SER A 8 -46.39 15.49 8.40
CA SER A 8 -45.09 14.95 8.80
C SER A 8 -44.87 13.60 8.12
N PHE A 9 -44.04 13.57 7.08
CA PHE A 9 -43.55 12.31 6.50
C PHE A 9 -42.59 11.62 7.49
N PRO A 10 -42.81 10.34 7.85
CA PRO A 10 -41.82 9.57 8.60
C PRO A 10 -40.73 9.14 7.62
N PHE A 11 -39.56 9.76 7.73
CA PHE A 11 -38.36 9.35 6.98
C PHE A 11 -37.76 8.13 7.68
N VAL A 12 -38.33 6.93 7.48
CA VAL A 12 -37.73 5.68 7.96
C VAL A 12 -36.58 5.31 7.01
N HIS A 13 -35.35 5.51 7.48
CA HIS A 13 -34.15 5.22 6.72
C HIS A 13 -33.80 3.73 6.85
N TYR A 14 -34.44 2.89 6.05
CA TYR A 14 -34.01 1.50 5.88
C TYR A 14 -32.71 1.49 5.07
N ILE A 15 -31.60 1.09 5.70
CA ILE A 15 -30.38 0.75 4.99
C ILE A 15 -30.51 -0.73 4.60
N THR A 16 -30.41 -1.04 3.31
CA THR A 16 -30.34 -2.43 2.85
C THR A 16 -28.92 -2.74 2.40
N LEU A 17 -28.32 -3.76 3.01
CA LEU A 17 -27.00 -4.27 2.63
C LEU A 17 -27.11 -5.78 2.46
N GLY A 18 -26.92 -6.26 1.22
CA GLY A 18 -26.95 -7.70 0.93
C GLY A 18 -28.30 -8.40 1.16
N GLY A 19 -29.43 -7.70 1.08
CA GLY A 19 -30.78 -8.27 1.25
C GLY A 19 -31.27 -8.33 2.71
N ILE A 20 -30.51 -7.80 3.66
CA ILE A 20 -30.95 -7.61 5.05
C ILE A 20 -31.49 -6.18 5.17
N THR A 21 -32.74 -6.04 5.61
CA THR A 21 -33.35 -4.75 5.97
C THR A 21 -33.05 -4.45 7.43
N PHE A 22 -32.18 -3.47 7.67
CA PHE A 22 -31.88 -2.99 9.02
C PHE A 22 -33.01 -2.03 9.44
N ASP A 23 -33.90 -2.50 10.31
CA ASP A 23 -34.93 -1.71 11.02
C ASP A 23 -34.39 -1.30 12.40
N GLU A 24 -34.87 -0.19 12.97
CA GLU A 24 -34.49 0.28 14.33
C GLU A 24 -34.69 -0.81 15.39
N THR A 25 -35.73 -1.63 15.26
CA THR A 25 -36.01 -2.76 16.16
C THR A 25 -34.92 -3.83 16.17
N LEU A 26 -34.30 -4.13 15.02
CA LEU A 26 -33.19 -5.09 14.93
C LEU A 26 -31.90 -4.50 15.51
N ILE A 27 -31.69 -3.19 15.35
CA ILE A 27 -30.52 -2.49 15.90
C ILE A 27 -30.61 -2.48 17.43
N ASP A 28 -31.77 -2.14 17.98
CA ASP A 28 -32.00 -2.13 19.44
C ASP A 28 -31.84 -3.52 20.05
N GLN A 29 -32.31 -4.56 19.35
CA GLN A 29 -32.19 -5.94 19.80
C GLN A 29 -30.73 -6.41 19.80
N LEU A 30 -29.94 -6.08 18.76
CA LEU A 30 -28.50 -6.35 18.72
C LEU A 30 -27.73 -5.61 19.81
N LEU A 31 -28.08 -4.34 20.08
CA LEU A 31 -27.44 -3.56 21.15
C LEU A 31 -27.75 -4.14 22.53
N SER A 32 -29.01 -4.54 22.78
CA SER A 32 -29.43 -5.22 24.01
C SER A 32 -28.68 -6.54 24.22
N ASP A 33 -28.62 -7.41 23.19
CA ASP A 33 -27.91 -8.69 23.27
C ASP A 33 -26.41 -8.49 23.52
N PHE A 34 -25.81 -7.44 22.94
CA PHE A 34 -24.42 -7.09 23.17
C PHE A 34 -24.16 -6.64 24.63
N THR A 35 -25.04 -5.84 25.21
CA THR A 35 -24.94 -5.43 26.63
C THR A 35 -25.09 -6.62 27.58
N ASN A 36 -25.94 -7.59 27.24
CA ASN A 36 -26.11 -8.82 28.01
C ASN A 36 -24.88 -9.74 27.94
N ILE A 37 -24.18 -9.79 26.80
CA ILE A 37 -22.95 -10.59 26.65
C ILE A 37 -21.79 -9.93 27.40
N THR A 38 -21.62 -8.62 27.30
CA THR A 38 -20.50 -7.88 27.93
C THR A 38 -20.59 -7.86 29.46
N SER A 39 -21.81 -7.73 30.02
CA SER A 39 -22.04 -7.81 31.46
C SER A 39 -21.65 -9.16 32.08
N GLN A 40 -21.65 -10.27 31.33
CA GLN A 40 -21.15 -11.57 31.81
C GLN A 40 -19.64 -11.60 32.04
N PHE A 41 -18.89 -10.67 31.45
CA PHE A 41 -17.44 -10.56 31.60
C PHE A 41 -17.02 -9.50 32.63
N GLU A 42 -17.95 -8.87 33.37
CA GLU A 42 -17.69 -7.71 34.24
C GLU A 42 -17.05 -6.52 33.50
N ILE A 43 -17.19 -6.49 32.17
CA ILE A 43 -16.63 -5.46 31.29
C ILE A 43 -17.78 -4.53 30.89
N GLU A 44 -17.90 -3.38 31.55
CA GLU A 44 -18.80 -2.29 31.13
C GLU A 44 -18.24 -1.57 29.91
N VAL A 45 -18.24 -2.20 28.74
CA VAL A 45 -17.80 -1.58 27.48
C VAL A 45 -18.99 -1.40 26.56
N SER A 46 -19.24 -0.15 26.19
CA SER A 46 -20.31 0.19 25.25
C SER A 46 -20.01 -0.38 23.86
N PHE A 47 -21.04 -0.84 23.13
CA PHE A 47 -20.90 -1.25 21.74
C PHE A 47 -20.24 -0.16 20.88
N ALA A 48 -20.54 1.11 21.17
CA ALA A 48 -19.95 2.26 20.49
C ALA A 48 -18.42 2.36 20.72
N GLU A 49 -17.95 2.05 21.92
CA GLU A 49 -16.52 2.04 22.24
C GLU A 49 -15.79 0.92 21.52
N LEU A 50 -16.35 -0.30 21.50
CA LEU A 50 -15.76 -1.42 20.76
C LEU A 50 -15.64 -1.10 19.26
N LEU A 51 -16.69 -0.51 18.69
CA LEU A 51 -16.72 -0.10 17.29
C LEU A 51 -15.68 1.01 17.01
N ALA A 52 -15.58 2.00 17.89
CA ALA A 52 -14.58 3.05 17.80
C ALA A 52 -13.14 2.51 17.87
N TYR A 53 -12.84 1.60 18.80
CA TYR A 53 -11.53 0.94 18.90
C TYR A 53 -11.21 0.13 17.65
N SER A 54 -12.18 -0.63 17.14
CA SER A 54 -12.01 -1.46 15.94
C SER A 54 -11.70 -0.62 14.70
N ILE A 55 -12.47 0.45 14.47
CA ILE A 55 -12.26 1.38 13.37
C ILE A 55 -10.92 2.10 13.53
N GLY A 56 -10.61 2.57 14.74
CA GLY A 56 -9.34 3.22 15.07
C GLY A 56 -8.13 2.34 14.76
N MET A 57 -8.19 1.05 15.11
CA MET A 57 -7.14 0.07 14.79
C MET A 57 -6.95 -0.12 13.28
N VAL A 58 -8.03 -0.19 12.50
CA VAL A 58 -7.95 -0.31 11.04
C VAL A 58 -7.31 0.94 10.42
N ILE A 59 -7.74 2.13 10.83
CA ILE A 59 -7.19 3.40 10.37
C ILE A 59 -5.69 3.49 10.72
N TYR A 60 -5.33 3.15 11.96
CA TYR A 60 -3.94 3.16 12.39
C TYR A 60 -3.09 2.13 11.63
N GLY A 61 -3.61 0.92 11.39
CA GLY A 61 -2.95 -0.10 10.58
C GLY A 61 -2.68 0.36 9.14
N PHE A 62 -3.64 1.05 8.52
CA PHE A 62 -3.46 1.64 7.19
C PHE A 62 -2.38 2.73 7.19
N PHE A 63 -2.37 3.58 8.21
CA PHE A 63 -1.32 4.58 8.41
C PHE A 63 0.07 3.93 8.53
N ILE A 64 0.23 2.93 9.41
CA ILE A 64 1.50 2.19 9.55
C ILE A 64 1.92 1.59 8.22
N TRP A 65 0.98 0.98 7.49
CA TRP A 65 1.26 0.34 6.21
C TRP A 65 1.90 1.28 5.19
N HIS A 66 1.35 2.50 5.08
CA HIS A 66 1.90 3.51 4.19
C HIS A 66 3.25 4.02 4.70
N PHE A 67 3.32 4.28 5.99
CA PHE A 67 4.47 4.82 6.71
C PHE A 67 5.72 3.92 6.59
N TYR A 68 5.62 2.65 6.99
CA TYR A 68 6.79 1.77 7.01
C TYR A 68 7.29 1.48 5.59
N ARG A 69 6.37 1.36 4.62
CA ARG A 69 6.71 1.08 3.22
C ARG A 69 7.42 2.25 2.58
N PHE A 70 7.03 3.47 2.91
CA PHE A 70 7.76 4.66 2.47
C PHE A 70 9.20 4.67 3.00
N LEU A 71 9.35 4.39 4.29
CA LEU A 71 10.62 4.41 5.01
C LEU A 71 11.59 3.30 4.58
N ALA A 72 11.09 2.09 4.36
CA ALA A 72 11.91 0.91 4.07
C ALA A 72 12.49 0.87 2.65
N ARG A 73 12.04 1.75 1.75
CA ARG A 73 12.60 1.84 0.40
C ARG A 73 14.05 2.28 0.44
N ARG A 74 14.90 1.57 -0.31
CA ARG A 74 16.32 1.96 -0.51
C ARG A 74 16.42 3.33 -1.17
N GLU A 75 15.53 3.61 -2.11
CA GLU A 75 15.36 4.93 -2.71
C GLU A 75 13.98 5.46 -2.38
N MET A 76 13.90 6.35 -1.39
CA MET A 76 12.63 6.92 -0.92
C MET A 76 11.91 7.72 -2.01
N ILE A 77 12.65 8.32 -2.94
CA ILE A 77 12.12 9.08 -4.08
C ILE A 77 12.84 8.59 -5.34
N PRO A 78 12.23 7.76 -6.21
CA PRO A 78 12.87 7.32 -7.44
C PRO A 78 13.07 8.54 -8.36
N LEU A 79 14.31 8.79 -8.79
CA LEU A 79 14.58 9.82 -9.80
C LEU A 79 14.87 9.13 -11.12
N SER A 80 13.99 9.29 -12.10
CA SER A 80 14.20 8.74 -13.45
C SER A 80 15.17 9.63 -14.24
N LEU A 81 16.47 9.47 -13.98
CA LEU A 81 17.54 10.22 -14.65
C LEU A 81 17.53 10.00 -16.18
N ASN A 82 16.93 8.90 -16.67
CA ASN A 82 16.80 8.59 -18.09
C ASN A 82 15.96 9.61 -18.87
N LYS A 83 14.96 10.26 -18.25
CA LYS A 83 14.18 11.31 -18.92
C LYS A 83 15.00 12.60 -19.19
N PHE A 84 16.12 12.78 -18.50
CA PHE A 84 16.94 14.00 -18.59
C PHE A 84 18.24 13.82 -19.38
N GLN A 85 18.60 12.59 -19.78
CA GLN A 85 19.78 12.33 -20.59
C GLN A 85 19.57 12.61 -22.08
N THR A 86 18.34 12.55 -22.59
CA THR A 86 18.03 12.67 -24.02
C THR A 86 18.24 14.08 -24.60
N ASN A 87 18.19 15.14 -23.79
CA ASN A 87 18.19 16.54 -24.28
C ASN A 87 19.44 17.37 -23.92
N GLY A 88 20.61 16.75 -23.72
CA GLY A 88 21.88 17.49 -23.53
C GLY A 88 22.04 18.24 -22.20
N ARG A 89 21.03 18.21 -21.31
CA ARG A 89 21.03 18.89 -20.01
C ARG A 89 21.64 18.05 -18.89
N LYS A 90 22.84 17.50 -19.11
CA LYS A 90 23.57 16.69 -18.11
C LYS A 90 23.74 17.42 -16.77
N ALA A 91 23.97 18.74 -16.80
CA ALA A 91 24.11 19.56 -15.61
C ALA A 91 22.85 19.57 -14.72
N ILE A 92 21.65 19.66 -15.30
CA ILE A 92 20.38 19.65 -14.54
C ILE A 92 20.15 18.31 -13.85
N SER A 93 20.54 17.21 -14.52
CA SER A 93 20.45 15.86 -13.95
C SER A 93 21.36 15.71 -12.72
N VAL A 94 22.59 16.23 -12.78
CA VAL A 94 23.54 16.23 -11.65
C VAL A 94 23.04 17.11 -10.51
N VAL A 95 22.53 18.32 -10.79
CA VAL A 95 21.96 19.22 -9.76
C VAL A 95 20.77 18.57 -9.07
N GLY A 96 19.85 17.94 -9.82
CA GLY A 96 18.70 17.24 -9.25
C GLY A 96 19.12 16.04 -8.38
N TYR A 97 20.19 15.33 -8.78
CA TYR A 97 20.79 14.28 -7.96
C TYR A 97 21.31 14.85 -6.63
N ILE A 98 22.14 15.91 -6.67
CA ILE A 98 22.71 16.54 -5.47
C ILE A 98 21.59 17.05 -4.55
N PHE A 99 20.60 17.77 -5.08
CA PHE A 99 19.48 18.30 -4.31
C PHE A 99 18.73 17.20 -3.53
N LYS A 100 18.47 16.06 -4.18
CA LYS A 100 17.80 14.92 -3.54
C LYS A 100 18.57 14.40 -2.32
N TYR A 101 19.89 14.25 -2.42
CA TYR A 101 20.67 13.65 -1.33
C TYR A 101 21.10 14.64 -0.26
N VAL A 102 21.33 15.90 -0.62
CA VAL A 102 21.79 16.93 0.31
C VAL A 102 20.63 17.58 1.06
N ILE A 103 19.44 17.66 0.45
CA ILE A 103 18.31 18.40 1.05
C ILE A 103 17.15 17.45 1.34
N VAL A 104 16.66 16.74 0.33
CA VAL A 104 15.41 15.97 0.50
C VAL A 104 15.59 14.79 1.43
N PHE A 105 16.69 14.04 1.30
CA PHE A 105 16.95 12.89 2.14
C PHE A 105 17.10 13.26 3.64
N PRO A 106 17.95 14.23 4.04
CA PRO A 106 18.05 14.64 5.43
C PRO A 106 16.72 15.13 6.01
N LEU A 107 15.93 15.86 5.22
CA LEU A 107 14.61 16.33 5.64
C LEU A 107 13.66 15.16 5.92
N VAL A 108 13.67 14.15 5.05
CA VAL A 108 12.87 12.94 5.26
C VAL A 108 13.31 12.22 6.54
N ILE A 109 14.62 12.02 6.75
CA ILE A 109 15.14 11.41 7.98
C ILE A 109 14.76 12.23 9.21
N LEU A 110 14.85 13.55 9.15
CA LEU A 110 14.48 14.45 10.24
C LEU A 110 13.01 14.28 10.63
N VAL A 111 12.09 14.36 9.66
CA VAL A 111 10.65 14.18 9.90
C VAL A 111 10.38 12.84 10.58
N TRP A 112 10.99 11.76 10.08
CA TRP A 112 10.77 10.44 10.66
C TRP A 112 11.43 10.23 12.01
N PHE A 113 12.59 10.82 12.23
CA PHE A 113 13.23 10.83 13.53
C PHE A 113 12.32 11.49 14.58
N ILE A 114 11.71 12.63 14.23
CA ILE A 114 10.75 13.33 15.10
C ILE A 114 9.56 12.40 15.40
N VAL A 115 8.93 11.82 14.37
CA VAL A 115 7.79 10.93 14.55
C VAL A 115 8.11 9.75 15.46
N TYR A 116 9.23 9.04 15.22
CA TYR A 116 9.63 7.91 16.06
C TYR A 116 10.02 8.32 17.48
N SER A 117 10.66 9.48 17.66
CA SER A 117 10.98 10.00 18.99
C SER A 117 9.72 10.32 19.77
N THR A 118 8.75 10.97 19.13
CA THR A 118 7.43 11.23 19.72
C THR A 118 6.75 9.93 20.13
N PHE A 119 6.72 8.92 19.25
CA PHE A 119 6.17 7.60 19.60
C PHE A 119 6.87 6.96 20.79
N LEU A 120 8.20 7.03 20.83
CA LEU A 120 8.98 6.42 21.89
C LEU A 120 8.86 7.20 23.23
N PHE A 121 8.69 8.52 23.20
CA PHE A 121 8.38 9.32 24.40
C PHE A 121 7.01 9.01 25.00
N PHE A 122 6.03 8.65 24.16
CA PHE A 122 4.74 8.18 24.65
C PHE A 122 4.83 6.78 25.27
N MET A 123 5.63 5.91 24.66
CA MET A 123 5.79 4.52 25.09
C MET A 123 6.67 4.36 26.32
N ALA A 124 7.68 5.21 26.50
CA ALA A 124 8.68 5.07 27.55
C ALA A 124 8.99 6.43 28.21
N PRO A 125 8.03 7.01 28.96
CA PRO A 125 8.17 8.34 29.57
C PRO A 125 9.31 8.43 30.60
N GLU A 126 9.73 7.30 31.18
CA GLU A 126 10.81 7.22 32.17
C GLU A 126 12.22 7.29 31.56
N LEU A 127 12.34 7.13 30.23
CA LEU A 127 13.65 7.20 29.58
C LEU A 127 14.08 8.67 29.45
N SER A 128 15.34 8.93 29.82
CA SER A 128 15.97 10.22 29.48
C SER A 128 15.95 10.47 27.97
N LYS A 129 15.83 11.74 27.59
CA LYS A 129 15.64 12.17 26.20
C LYS A 129 16.80 11.74 25.30
N GLU A 130 18.02 11.75 25.84
CA GLU A 130 19.23 11.31 25.16
C GLU A 130 19.16 9.82 24.78
N HIS A 131 18.62 8.98 25.67
CA HIS A 131 18.46 7.55 25.41
C HIS A 131 17.37 7.30 24.36
N VAL A 132 16.26 8.05 24.41
CA VAL A 132 15.21 7.99 23.39
C VAL A 132 15.79 8.30 22.01
N PHE A 133 16.54 9.39 21.88
CA PHE A 133 17.17 9.77 20.61
C PHE A 133 18.18 8.73 20.13
N LEU A 134 18.97 8.13 21.04
CA LEU A 134 19.91 7.06 20.71
C LEU A 134 19.18 5.83 20.15
N ILE A 135 18.09 5.40 20.77
CA ILE A 135 17.30 4.26 20.28
C ILE A 135 16.71 4.58 18.91
N VAL A 136 16.12 5.76 18.75
CA VAL A 136 15.47 6.16 17.49
C VAL A 136 16.48 6.27 16.36
N ILE A 137 17.64 6.91 16.56
CA ILE A 137 18.65 7.01 15.51
C ILE A 137 19.20 5.63 15.14
N SER A 138 19.39 4.76 16.14
CA SER A 138 19.86 3.39 15.92
C SER A 138 18.86 2.60 15.08
N LEU A 139 17.56 2.76 15.34
CA LEU A 139 16.52 2.16 14.52
C LEU A 139 16.50 2.74 13.11
N VAL A 140 16.53 4.07 12.96
CA VAL A 140 16.52 4.73 11.65
C VAL A 140 17.70 4.25 10.81
N VAL A 141 18.90 4.18 11.37
CA VAL A 141 20.10 3.66 10.71
C VAL A 141 19.98 2.17 10.40
N THR A 142 19.43 1.37 11.31
CA THR A 142 19.16 -0.06 11.07
C THR A 142 18.21 -0.25 9.88
N VAL A 143 17.15 0.56 9.78
CA VAL A 143 16.24 0.55 8.62
C VAL A 143 17.00 0.92 7.34
N ARG A 144 17.88 1.92 7.36
CA ARG A 144 18.69 2.30 6.19
C ARG A 144 19.61 1.17 5.75
N ILE A 145 20.43 0.64 6.65
CA ILE A 145 21.34 -0.48 6.36
C ILE A 145 20.55 -1.66 5.79
N SER A 146 19.43 -2.02 6.42
CA SER A 146 18.57 -3.11 5.97
C SER A 146 18.00 -2.86 4.57
N ALA A 147 17.65 -1.61 4.23
CA ALA A 147 17.09 -1.29 2.91
C ALA A 147 18.10 -1.54 1.77
N TYR A 148 19.39 -1.41 2.04
CA TYR A 148 20.45 -1.75 1.08
C TYR A 148 20.72 -3.26 0.98
N TYR A 149 20.32 -4.03 2.00
CA TYR A 149 20.40 -5.49 2.00
C TYR A 149 19.16 -6.13 1.38
N ARG A 150 17.99 -5.96 2.02
CA ARG A 150 16.67 -6.41 1.55
C ARG A 150 15.59 -5.46 2.09
N GLU A 151 14.80 -4.87 1.20
CA GLU A 151 13.73 -3.95 1.60
C GLU A 151 12.70 -4.58 2.53
N ASP A 152 12.43 -5.90 2.42
CA ASP A 152 11.50 -6.58 3.31
C ASP A 152 11.98 -6.59 4.77
N LEU A 153 13.28 -6.76 4.98
CA LEU A 153 13.87 -6.67 6.31
C LEU A 153 13.78 -5.24 6.87
N ALA A 154 13.99 -4.23 6.01
CA ALA A 154 13.82 -2.83 6.41
C ALA A 154 12.37 -2.52 6.80
N LYS A 155 11.37 -3.11 6.11
CA LYS A 155 9.95 -3.01 6.47
C LYS A 155 9.71 -3.59 7.86
N ASP A 156 10.34 -4.72 8.17
CA ASP A 156 10.23 -5.38 9.47
C ASP A 156 10.81 -4.56 10.62
N PHE A 157 11.90 -3.82 10.39
CA PHE A 157 12.43 -2.89 11.40
C PHE A 157 11.59 -1.61 11.50
N ALA A 158 11.15 -1.04 10.38
CA ALA A 158 10.41 0.22 10.37
C ALA A 158 9.04 0.13 11.06
N LYS A 159 8.43 -1.06 11.09
CA LYS A 159 7.13 -1.32 11.74
C LYS A 159 7.22 -1.55 13.25
N LEU A 160 8.42 -1.70 13.84
CA LEU A 160 8.58 -2.04 15.26
C LEU A 160 8.00 -0.98 16.21
N ILE A 161 8.46 0.27 16.11
CA ILE A 161 7.98 1.34 17.03
C ILE A 161 6.48 1.61 16.87
N PRO A 162 5.92 1.75 15.65
CA PRO A 162 4.49 2.02 15.50
C PRO A 162 3.62 0.88 16.05
N PHE A 163 4.01 -0.38 15.83
CA PHE A 163 3.26 -1.51 16.41
C PHE A 163 3.44 -1.63 17.92
N ALA A 164 4.62 -1.32 18.46
CA ALA A 164 4.82 -1.28 19.91
C ALA A 164 3.94 -0.20 20.55
N LEU A 165 3.84 0.99 19.92
CA LEU A 165 2.96 2.06 20.38
C LEU A 165 1.49 1.64 20.32
N LEU A 166 1.04 0.97 19.25
CA LEU A 166 -0.31 0.42 19.18
C LEU A 166 -0.57 -0.57 20.31
N GLY A 167 0.38 -1.48 20.58
CA GLY A 167 0.26 -2.44 21.67
C GLY A 167 0.11 -1.77 23.05
N ILE A 168 0.85 -0.68 23.29
CA ILE A 168 0.72 0.09 24.53
C ILE A 168 -0.60 0.86 24.57
N PHE A 169 -1.01 1.45 23.46
CA PHE A 169 -2.30 2.14 23.35
C PHE A 169 -3.48 1.21 23.65
N LEU A 170 -3.41 -0.05 23.22
CA LEU A 170 -4.45 -1.05 23.48
C LEU A 170 -4.43 -1.61 24.90
N THR A 171 -3.29 -1.54 25.61
CA THR A 171 -3.14 -2.15 26.95
C THR A 171 -3.16 -1.13 28.09
N SER A 172 -2.95 0.15 27.80
CA SER A 172 -2.88 1.20 28.82
C SER A 172 -4.15 2.05 28.84
N ASN A 173 -4.65 2.36 30.04
CA ASN A 173 -5.75 3.34 30.26
C ASN A 173 -5.29 4.80 30.04
N ILE A 174 -4.20 5.02 29.32
CA ILE A 174 -3.63 6.36 29.10
C ILE A 174 -4.44 7.03 27.99
N PHE A 175 -5.56 7.62 28.36
CA PHE A 175 -6.25 8.58 27.52
C PHE A 175 -5.39 9.85 27.46
N PHE A 176 -4.68 10.04 26.35
CA PHE A 176 -3.95 11.27 26.11
C PHE A 176 -4.95 12.41 25.95
N THR A 177 -4.99 13.34 26.90
CA THR A 177 -5.71 14.59 26.67
C THR A 177 -4.98 15.41 25.60
N SER A 178 -5.71 16.27 24.89
CA SER A 178 -5.12 17.18 23.90
C SER A 178 -4.04 18.09 24.52
N GLU A 179 -4.15 18.40 25.80
CA GLU A 179 -3.21 19.21 26.57
C GLU A 179 -1.88 18.47 26.84
N ASP A 180 -1.94 17.17 27.13
CA ASP A 180 -0.76 16.31 27.29
C ASP A 180 0.01 16.13 25.98
N LEU A 181 -0.70 16.07 24.85
CA LEU A 181 -0.07 15.99 23.53
C LEU A 181 0.67 17.28 23.17
N VAL A 182 0.05 18.43 23.42
CA VAL A 182 0.62 19.73 23.08
C VAL A 182 1.84 20.03 23.95
N SER A 183 1.76 19.80 25.27
CA SER A 183 2.87 20.03 26.19
C SER A 183 4.09 19.17 25.85
N LYS A 184 3.91 17.88 25.56
CA LYS A 184 5.01 16.99 25.14
C LYS A 184 5.65 17.40 23.82
N VAL A 185 4.88 17.96 22.89
CA VAL A 185 5.43 18.50 21.61
C VAL A 185 6.22 19.79 21.85
N TYR A 186 5.79 20.67 22.76
CA TYR A 186 6.56 21.87 23.09
C TYR A 186 7.88 21.54 23.81
N ASP A 187 7.88 20.55 24.70
CA ASP A 187 9.07 20.09 25.40
C ASP A 187 10.13 19.45 24.49
N PHE A 188 9.74 19.12 23.26
CA PHE A 188 10.61 18.57 22.22
C PHE A 188 11.39 19.67 21.45
N VAL A 189 10.85 20.89 21.35
CA VAL A 189 11.41 21.99 20.54
C VAL A 189 12.84 22.37 20.94
N PRO A 190 13.21 22.49 22.23
CA PRO A 190 14.58 22.84 22.63
C PRO A 190 15.64 21.85 22.15
N PHE A 191 15.23 20.60 21.90
CA PHE A 191 16.12 19.50 21.55
C PHE A 191 16.36 19.38 20.05
N LEU A 192 15.65 20.14 19.21
CA LEU A 192 15.84 20.15 17.75
C LEU A 192 17.31 20.41 17.35
N SER A 193 18.04 21.20 18.15
CA SER A 193 19.47 21.45 17.94
C SER A 193 20.32 20.19 18.04
N GLN A 194 20.02 19.31 18.99
CA GLN A 194 20.72 18.04 19.21
C GLN A 194 20.36 16.99 18.16
N ILE A 195 19.12 17.04 17.65
CA ILE A 195 18.63 16.17 16.58
C ILE A 195 19.46 16.30 15.31
N ILE A 196 19.94 17.51 14.99
CA ILE A 196 20.77 17.76 13.81
C ILE A 196 22.00 16.85 13.81
N GLY A 197 22.66 16.64 14.95
CA GLY A 197 23.81 15.74 15.06
C GLY A 197 23.49 14.30 14.67
N PHE A 198 22.34 13.79 15.14
CA PHE A 198 21.85 12.46 14.77
C PHE A 198 21.48 12.35 13.29
N VAL A 199 20.82 13.37 12.74
CA VAL A 199 20.48 13.40 11.31
C VAL A 199 21.73 13.42 10.44
N VAL A 200 22.74 14.23 10.79
CA VAL A 200 24.04 14.24 10.10
C VAL A 200 24.69 12.85 10.14
N TYR A 201 24.65 12.16 11.27
CA TYR A 201 25.14 10.79 11.37
C TYR A 201 24.41 9.83 10.42
N ALA A 202 23.07 9.86 10.38
CA ALA A 202 22.31 9.04 9.43
C ALA A 202 22.63 9.36 7.96
N VAL A 203 22.88 10.63 7.63
CA VAL A 203 23.28 11.06 6.28
C VAL A 203 24.66 10.54 5.91
N ILE A 204 25.62 10.54 6.84
CA ILE A 204 26.94 9.94 6.64
C ILE A 204 26.81 8.45 6.35
N VAL A 205 26.04 7.73 7.16
CA VAL A 205 25.80 6.29 6.97
C VAL A 205 25.14 6.02 5.61
N GLU A 206 24.09 6.77 5.25
CA GLU A 206 23.44 6.64 3.94
C GLU A 206 24.44 6.86 2.80
N THR A 207 25.29 7.87 2.91
CA THR A 207 26.30 8.19 1.89
C THR A 207 27.28 7.03 1.72
N ILE A 208 27.76 6.46 2.83
CA ILE A 208 28.65 5.28 2.82
C ILE A 208 27.95 4.09 2.15
N LEU A 209 26.72 3.76 2.57
CA LEU A 209 25.95 2.65 2.00
C LEU A 209 25.74 2.81 0.49
N ARG A 210 25.46 4.04 0.04
CA ARG A 210 25.29 4.36 -1.38
C ARG A 210 26.58 4.14 -2.16
N VAL A 211 27.72 4.59 -1.65
CA VAL A 211 29.03 4.35 -2.28
C VAL A 211 29.31 2.85 -2.36
N LEU A 212 29.09 2.11 -1.28
CA LEU A 212 29.27 0.65 -1.26
C LEU A 212 28.36 -0.06 -2.27
N PHE A 213 27.11 0.38 -2.40
CA PHE A 213 26.17 -0.16 -3.38
C PHE A 213 26.61 0.12 -4.82
N LEU A 214 27.09 1.33 -5.11
CA LEU A 214 27.62 1.68 -6.43
C LEU A 214 28.86 0.85 -6.78
N ILE A 215 29.76 0.62 -5.82
CA ILE A 215 30.94 -0.25 -5.99
C ILE A 215 30.49 -1.70 -6.28
N LYS A 216 29.60 -2.25 -5.45
CA LYS A 216 29.05 -3.60 -5.64
C LYS A 216 28.42 -3.76 -7.02
N ARG A 217 27.60 -2.79 -7.44
CA ARG A 217 26.97 -2.78 -8.77
C ARG A 217 28.01 -2.69 -9.90
N LYS A 218 29.07 -1.91 -9.74
CA LYS A 218 30.15 -1.78 -10.73
C LYS A 218 31.00 -3.05 -10.85
N ILE A 219 31.11 -3.86 -9.79
CA ILE A 219 31.87 -5.13 -9.79
C ILE A 219 31.02 -6.31 -10.27
N ARG A 220 29.69 -6.28 -10.09
CA ARG A 220 28.74 -7.33 -10.53
C ARG A 220 27.97 -7.13 -11.86
N PRO A 221 28.30 -6.22 -12.80
CA PRO A 221 27.45 -5.92 -13.95
C PRO A 221 27.34 -7.12 -14.92
N ALA A 222 28.35 -7.98 -14.98
CA ALA A 222 28.38 -9.11 -15.91
C ALA A 222 27.42 -10.27 -15.56
N ALA A 223 26.91 -10.35 -14.33
CA ALA A 223 26.02 -11.43 -13.90
C ALA A 223 24.54 -11.07 -14.06
N GLU A 224 24.16 -9.83 -13.74
CA GLU A 224 22.77 -9.34 -13.89
C GLU A 224 22.42 -9.13 -15.36
N GLN A 225 23.35 -8.59 -16.16
CA GLN A 225 23.13 -8.40 -17.60
C GLN A 225 22.97 -9.74 -18.34
N LYS A 226 23.78 -10.76 -18.00
CA LYS A 226 23.59 -12.12 -18.52
C LYS A 226 22.29 -12.78 -18.06
N LEU A 227 21.80 -12.45 -16.86
CA LEU A 227 20.54 -12.96 -16.35
C LEU A 227 19.35 -12.32 -17.08
N GLU A 228 19.36 -11.00 -17.27
CA GLU A 228 18.37 -10.27 -18.06
C GLU A 228 18.33 -10.79 -19.50
N ASP A 229 19.48 -10.92 -20.17
CA ASP A 229 19.59 -11.49 -21.52
C ASP A 229 19.04 -12.93 -21.59
N SER A 230 19.25 -13.75 -20.54
CA SER A 230 18.77 -15.13 -20.47
C SER A 230 17.27 -15.23 -20.19
N LEU A 231 16.70 -14.25 -19.47
CA LEU A 231 15.27 -14.16 -19.19
C LEU A 231 14.53 -13.67 -20.42
N GLU A 232 15.05 -12.65 -21.10
CA GLU A 232 14.47 -12.10 -22.34
C GLU A 232 14.41 -13.18 -23.42
N LYS A 233 15.48 -13.97 -23.62
CA LYS A 233 15.46 -15.13 -24.53
C LYS A 233 14.40 -16.17 -24.18
N GLN A 234 14.26 -16.52 -22.90
CA GLN A 234 13.25 -17.50 -22.47
C GLN A 234 11.82 -16.96 -22.63
N ILE A 235 11.62 -15.66 -22.42
CA ILE A 235 10.34 -14.99 -22.61
C ILE A 235 10.00 -14.96 -24.11
N ASP A 236 10.93 -14.55 -24.97
CA ASP A 236 10.74 -14.52 -26.43
C ASP A 236 10.49 -15.92 -27.00
N GLU A 237 11.21 -16.94 -26.52
CA GLU A 237 10.98 -18.32 -26.91
C GLU A 237 9.58 -18.80 -26.50
N LYS A 238 9.16 -18.53 -25.26
CA LYS A 238 7.80 -18.86 -24.81
C LYS A 238 6.72 -18.10 -25.58
N ILE A 239 6.95 -16.83 -25.90
CA ILE A 239 6.02 -16.01 -26.69
C ILE A 239 5.92 -16.59 -28.11
N LYS A 240 7.05 -16.89 -28.75
CA LYS A 240 7.07 -17.48 -30.10
C LYS A 240 6.30 -18.79 -30.16
N ILE A 241 6.53 -19.69 -29.20
CA ILE A 241 5.79 -20.96 -29.10
C ILE A 241 4.28 -20.71 -28.89
N HIS A 242 3.91 -19.71 -28.08
CA HIS A 242 2.50 -19.38 -27.88
C HIS A 242 1.85 -18.79 -29.12
N VAL A 243 2.55 -17.93 -29.86
CA VAL A 243 2.09 -17.33 -31.11
C VAL A 243 1.91 -18.39 -32.18
N GLU A 244 2.91 -19.25 -32.39
CA GLU A 244 2.85 -20.36 -33.36
C GLU A 244 1.68 -21.30 -33.04
N LYS A 245 1.47 -21.64 -31.76
CA LYS A 245 0.33 -22.46 -31.32
C LYS A 245 -1.03 -21.78 -31.51
N ILE A 246 -1.09 -20.44 -31.47
CA ILE A 246 -2.31 -19.69 -31.76
C ILE A 246 -2.56 -19.68 -33.27
N GLU A 247 -1.52 -19.46 -34.09
CA GLU A 247 -1.59 -19.47 -35.55
C GLU A 247 -2.07 -20.82 -36.08
N ASP A 248 -1.49 -21.93 -35.62
CA ASP A 248 -1.91 -23.29 -35.99
C ASP A 248 -3.39 -23.53 -35.64
N LYS A 249 -3.82 -23.10 -34.45
CA LYS A 249 -5.21 -23.23 -34.03
C LYS A 249 -6.16 -22.38 -34.87
N THR A 250 -5.74 -21.17 -35.26
CA THR A 250 -6.55 -20.32 -36.13
C THR A 250 -6.67 -20.92 -37.52
N GLU A 251 -5.60 -21.48 -38.07
CA GLU A 251 -5.61 -22.14 -39.39
C GLU A 251 -6.51 -23.39 -39.37
N ASP A 252 -6.45 -24.19 -38.30
CA ASP A 252 -7.35 -25.34 -38.11
C ASP A 252 -8.82 -24.93 -38.00
N LEU A 253 -9.10 -23.81 -37.30
CA LEU A 253 -10.46 -23.27 -37.18
C LEU A 253 -10.98 -22.73 -38.53
N GLU A 254 -10.14 -22.03 -39.30
CA GLU A 254 -10.49 -21.53 -40.63
C GLU A 254 -10.85 -22.68 -41.57
N LYS A 255 -10.02 -23.74 -41.63
CA LYS A 255 -10.31 -24.94 -42.42
C LYS A 255 -11.61 -25.62 -41.99
N LYS A 256 -11.90 -25.64 -40.69
CA LYS A 256 -13.15 -26.23 -40.18
C LYS A 256 -14.37 -25.42 -40.60
N ILE A 257 -14.30 -24.08 -40.50
CA ILE A 257 -15.37 -23.17 -40.94
C ILE A 257 -15.60 -23.29 -42.45
N GLU A 258 -14.54 -23.36 -43.26
CA GLU A 258 -14.64 -23.51 -44.71
C GLU A 258 -15.34 -24.82 -45.09
N ASN A 259 -14.95 -25.94 -44.45
CA ASN A 259 -15.60 -27.23 -44.67
C ASN A 259 -17.08 -27.22 -44.26
N GLU A 260 -17.41 -26.67 -43.08
CA GLU A 260 -18.80 -26.55 -42.63
C GLU A 260 -19.64 -25.65 -43.56
N THR A 261 -19.06 -24.57 -44.07
CA THR A 261 -19.72 -23.65 -45.02
C THR A 261 -20.01 -24.35 -46.35
N ASN A 262 -19.02 -25.07 -46.90
CA ASN A 262 -19.18 -25.86 -48.13
C ASN A 262 -20.25 -26.95 -47.98
N ASP A 263 -20.34 -27.59 -46.82
CA ASP A 263 -21.37 -28.60 -46.54
C ASP A 263 -22.77 -27.98 -46.41
N ILE A 264 -22.87 -26.77 -45.84
CA ILE A 264 -24.13 -26.02 -45.78
C ILE A 264 -24.57 -25.60 -47.19
N GLU A 265 -23.67 -25.07 -48.01
CA GLU A 265 -23.98 -24.70 -49.41
C GLU A 265 -24.50 -25.88 -50.22
N LYS A 266 -23.84 -27.05 -50.13
CA LYS A 266 -24.31 -28.28 -50.79
C LYS A 266 -25.70 -28.71 -50.31
N LYS A 267 -25.99 -28.59 -49.00
CA LYS A 267 -27.31 -28.89 -48.45
C LYS A 267 -28.39 -27.92 -48.96
N ILE A 268 -28.07 -26.62 -49.04
CA ILE A 268 -28.99 -25.61 -49.59
C ILE A 268 -29.26 -25.88 -51.07
N GLU A 269 -28.23 -26.19 -51.86
CA GLU A 269 -28.38 -26.49 -53.29
C GLU A 269 -29.26 -27.73 -53.52
N ASN A 270 -29.04 -28.79 -52.73
CA ASN A 270 -29.85 -30.01 -52.80
C ASN A 270 -31.31 -29.78 -52.39
N ASN A 271 -31.56 -29.01 -51.33
CA ASN A 271 -32.92 -28.66 -50.89
C ASN A 271 -33.65 -27.78 -51.93
N ASN A 272 -32.95 -26.83 -52.56
CA ASN A 272 -33.56 -26.03 -53.62
C ASN A 272 -33.92 -26.90 -54.83
N LYS A 273 -33.06 -27.84 -55.22
CA LYS A 273 -33.36 -28.81 -56.28
C LYS A 273 -34.54 -29.74 -55.94
N SER A 274 -34.76 -30.10 -54.67
CA SER A 274 -35.94 -30.88 -54.28
C SER A 274 -37.21 -30.05 -54.28
N LEU A 275 -37.16 -28.80 -53.81
CA LEU A 275 -38.31 -27.87 -53.83
C LEU A 275 -38.75 -27.51 -55.25
N GLU A 276 -37.80 -27.36 -56.20
CA GLU A 276 -38.11 -27.15 -57.61
C GLU A 276 -38.77 -28.39 -58.25
N LYS A 277 -38.44 -29.60 -57.78
CA LYS A 277 -39.11 -30.82 -58.26
C LYS A 277 -40.53 -30.94 -57.72
N GLU A 278 -40.74 -30.68 -56.44
CA GLU A 278 -42.09 -30.71 -55.83
C GLU A 278 -43.03 -29.64 -56.44
N LYS A 279 -42.52 -28.44 -56.75
CA LYS A 279 -43.31 -27.40 -57.45
C LYS A 279 -43.71 -27.72 -58.88
N ASN A 280 -43.02 -28.66 -59.53
CA ASN A 280 -43.32 -29.08 -60.90
C ASN A 280 -44.26 -30.30 -60.95
N GLU A 281 -44.64 -30.86 -59.79
CA GLU A 281 -45.55 -32.01 -59.65
C GLU A 281 -46.93 -31.64 -59.06
N GLU A 282 -47.18 -30.36 -58.73
CA GLU A 282 -48.51 -29.75 -58.46
C GLU A 282 -49.10 -29.08 -59.70
#